data_AF-A0A553UF06-F1
#
_entry.id   AF-A0A553UF06-F1
#
_cell.length_a   1.000
_cell.length_b   1.000
_cell.length_c   1.000
_cell.angle_alpha   90.00
_cell.angle_beta   90.00
_cell.angle_gamma   90.00
#
_symmetry.space_group_name_H-M   'P 1'
#
loop_
_entity.id
_entity.type
_entity.pdbx_description
1 polymer ?
#
loop_
_entity_poly.entity_id
_entity_poly.type
_entity_poly.pdbx_seq_one_letter_code
_entity_poly.pdbx_strand_id
1 'polypeptide(L)'
;MPFYRSAADHLQQRQRFAGPGLRRAGGQRHVRAAFGSGQLPRAGASGGAGQEESTPHRIALLHALQGDASDGLKGVPGIGPVAAARLAGDHPSMKAIYRNLNKLQKSDRMSLEYAGEEYALLMETLTTLRFDAPVKRVQT
;
A
#
# COMPACT_ATOMS: atom_id res chain seq x y z
N MET A 1 16.39 49.12 2.25
CA MET A 1 15.09 49.23 2.95
C MET A 1 14.21 50.19 2.15
N PRO A 2 12.91 49.92 1.91
CA PRO A 2 12.06 49.08 2.75
C PRO A 2 10.98 48.19 2.05
N PHE A 3 10.34 47.37 2.90
CA PHE A 3 9.01 46.74 2.82
C PHE A 3 8.77 45.51 1.92
N TYR A 4 8.95 44.34 2.55
CA TYR A 4 8.10 43.15 2.35
C TYR A 4 6.62 43.53 2.55
N ARG A 5 5.76 43.27 1.55
CA ARG A 5 4.30 43.18 1.74
C ARG A 5 3.90 41.71 1.77
N SER A 6 3.14 41.39 2.81
CA SER A 6 2.62 40.09 3.22
C SER A 6 1.75 39.43 2.15
N ALA A 7 1.88 38.11 1.99
CA ALA A 7 1.11 37.27 1.07
C ALA A 7 -0.35 37.02 1.50
N ALA A 8 -0.92 37.88 2.35
CA ALA A 8 -2.27 37.73 2.89
C ALA A 8 -3.38 38.45 2.07
N ASP A 9 -3.04 39.18 1.00
CA ASP A 9 -4.01 39.98 0.22
C ASP A 9 -4.68 39.25 -0.95
N HIS A 10 -4.47 37.93 -1.11
CA HIS A 10 -5.06 37.16 -2.22
C HIS A 10 -6.30 36.32 -1.87
N LEU A 11 -6.88 36.48 -0.67
CA LEU A 11 -7.93 35.58 -0.17
C LEU A 11 -9.35 36.16 -0.05
N GLN A 12 -9.68 37.29 -0.69
CA GLN A 12 -11.01 37.91 -0.50
C GLN A 12 -11.77 38.34 -1.75
N GLN A 13 -11.51 37.75 -2.92
CA GLN A 13 -12.25 38.13 -4.12
C GLN A 13 -12.77 36.97 -4.97
N ARG A 14 -13.52 36.05 -4.34
CA ARG A 14 -14.52 35.19 -5.04
C ARG A 14 -15.71 34.86 -4.13
N GLN A 15 -16.35 35.89 -3.58
CA GLN A 15 -17.76 35.81 -3.24
C GLN A 15 -18.54 36.66 -4.23
N ARG A 16 -19.59 36.05 -4.81
CA ARG A 16 -20.67 36.58 -5.67
C ARG A 16 -20.75 35.80 -6.98
N PHE A 17 -21.50 34.69 -6.96
CA PHE A 17 -22.44 34.31 -8.02
C PHE A 17 -23.35 33.22 -7.45
N ALA A 18 -24.38 33.67 -6.71
CA ALA A 18 -25.54 32.86 -6.38
C ALA A 18 -26.50 32.93 -7.59
N GLY A 19 -26.70 31.78 -8.26
CA GLY A 19 -27.72 31.58 -9.29
C GLY A 19 -28.84 30.66 -8.79
N PRO A 20 -30.10 30.82 -9.23
CA PRO A 20 -31.24 30.15 -8.62
C PRO A 20 -31.56 28.78 -9.23
N GLY A 21 -31.90 27.83 -8.35
CA GLY A 21 -33.03 26.93 -8.51
C GLY A 21 -33.02 25.87 -9.62
N LEU A 22 -32.66 24.64 -9.27
CA LEU A 22 -33.20 23.43 -9.91
C LEU A 22 -33.62 22.43 -8.83
N ARG A 23 -34.92 22.38 -8.55
CA ARG A 23 -35.56 21.23 -7.90
C ARG A 23 -35.48 20.05 -8.87
N ARG A 24 -34.80 18.97 -8.47
CA ARG A 24 -35.10 17.63 -8.99
C ARG A 24 -35.50 16.75 -7.82
N ALA A 25 -36.80 16.45 -7.76
CA ALA A 25 -37.31 15.28 -7.08
C ALA A 25 -36.74 14.05 -7.79
N GLY A 26 -36.02 13.20 -7.06
CA GLY A 26 -35.47 11.94 -7.56
C GLY A 26 -35.25 11.02 -6.38
N GLY A 27 -36.16 10.05 -6.21
CA GLY A 27 -36.25 9.21 -5.03
C GLY A 27 -34.96 8.48 -4.69
N GLN A 28 -34.70 8.41 -3.38
CA GLN A 28 -33.69 7.53 -2.80
C GLN A 28 -34.11 6.07 -3.07
N ARG A 29 -33.63 5.51 -4.18
CA ARG A 29 -33.63 4.06 -4.35
C ARG A 29 -32.48 3.52 -3.53
N HIS A 30 -32.80 3.01 -2.35
CA HIS A 30 -31.91 2.10 -1.65
C HIS A 30 -31.66 0.91 -2.56
N VAL A 31 -30.52 0.89 -3.25
CA VAL A 31 -30.02 -0.32 -3.88
C VAL A 31 -29.65 -1.27 -2.75
N ARG A 32 -30.59 -2.15 -2.42
CA ARG A 32 -30.32 -3.36 -1.63
C ARG A 32 -29.33 -4.17 -2.46
N ALA A 33 -28.04 -4.06 -2.14
CA ALA A 33 -27.05 -5.01 -2.62
C ALA A 33 -27.44 -6.37 -2.02
N ALA A 34 -28.06 -7.21 -2.84
CA ALA A 34 -28.20 -8.61 -2.52
C ALA A 34 -26.78 -9.17 -2.35
N PHE A 35 -26.43 -9.59 -1.14
CA PHE A 35 -25.33 -10.50 -0.91
C PHE A 35 -25.70 -11.82 -1.57
N GLY A 36 -25.55 -11.87 -2.89
CA GLY A 36 -25.65 -13.09 -3.66
C GLY A 36 -24.49 -13.98 -3.23
N SER A 37 -24.81 -15.25 -2.98
CA SER A 37 -23.88 -16.37 -2.80
C SER A 37 -23.10 -16.68 -4.09
N GLY A 38 -22.62 -15.64 -4.78
CA GLY A 38 -21.73 -15.74 -5.91
C GLY A 38 -20.43 -16.34 -5.43
N GLN A 39 -20.09 -17.53 -5.94
CA GLN A 39 -18.80 -18.15 -5.74
C GLN A 39 -17.73 -17.11 -6.11
N LEU A 40 -16.95 -16.67 -5.13
CA LEU A 40 -15.77 -15.87 -5.40
C LEU A 40 -14.89 -16.67 -6.38
N PRO A 41 -14.37 -16.03 -7.43
CA PRO A 41 -13.45 -16.71 -8.32
C PRO A 41 -12.33 -17.31 -7.47
N ARG A 42 -12.14 -18.63 -7.57
CA ARG A 42 -10.98 -19.26 -6.93
C ARG A 42 -9.76 -18.56 -7.51
N ALA A 43 -8.85 -18.12 -6.65
CA ALA A 43 -7.51 -17.76 -7.04
C ALA A 43 -6.80 -19.03 -7.54
N GLY A 44 -7.20 -19.50 -8.72
CA GLY A 44 -6.51 -20.51 -9.50
C GLY A 44 -5.35 -19.82 -10.19
N ALA A 45 -4.21 -20.51 -10.23
CA ALA A 45 -2.93 -20.04 -10.75
C ALA A 45 -2.91 -19.69 -12.26
N SER A 46 -4.05 -19.39 -12.90
CA SER A 46 -4.15 -19.31 -14.37
C SER A 46 -5.20 -18.31 -14.88
N GLY A 47 -5.29 -17.09 -14.33
CA GLY A 47 -6.31 -16.14 -14.80
C GLY A 47 -5.94 -14.67 -14.66
N GLY A 48 -5.50 -14.05 -15.77
CA GLY A 48 -5.50 -12.61 -15.96
C GLY A 48 -4.11 -11.99 -16.16
N ALA A 49 -3.75 -11.73 -17.41
CA ALA A 49 -2.63 -10.88 -17.77
C ALA A 49 -2.81 -9.49 -17.10
N GLY A 50 -1.98 -9.20 -16.09
CA GLY A 50 -2.04 -7.99 -15.28
C GLY A 50 -1.58 -8.16 -13.83
N GLN A 51 -1.48 -9.39 -13.32
CA GLN A 51 -0.83 -9.69 -12.05
C GLN A 51 0.44 -10.49 -12.31
N GLU A 52 1.51 -9.73 -12.50
CA GLU A 52 2.86 -10.21 -12.79
C GLU A 52 3.33 -11.15 -11.67
N GLU A 53 3.30 -12.46 -11.96
CA GLU A 53 4.08 -13.56 -11.37
C GLU A 53 4.63 -13.31 -9.95
N SER A 54 3.72 -13.06 -9.00
CA SER A 54 4.09 -12.92 -7.60
C SER A 54 4.17 -14.31 -6.98
N THR A 55 5.36 -14.91 -7.05
CA THR A 55 5.68 -16.06 -6.19
C THR A 55 5.26 -15.70 -4.76
N PRO A 56 4.48 -16.52 -4.03
CA PRO A 56 3.88 -16.13 -2.76
C PRO A 56 4.86 -15.50 -1.74
N HIS A 57 6.12 -15.93 -1.75
CA HIS A 57 7.19 -15.34 -0.93
C HIS A 57 7.53 -13.89 -1.27
N ARG A 58 7.41 -13.48 -2.54
CA ARG A 58 7.64 -12.10 -2.98
C ARG A 58 6.56 -11.15 -2.48
N ILE A 59 5.34 -11.62 -2.29
CA ILE A 59 4.24 -10.81 -1.75
C ILE A 59 4.57 -10.38 -0.32
N ALA A 60 5.05 -11.30 0.52
CA ALA A 60 5.46 -10.98 1.89
C ALA A 60 6.58 -9.92 1.92
N LEU A 61 7.61 -10.07 1.05
CA LEU A 61 8.70 -9.10 0.93
C LEU A 61 8.22 -7.74 0.41
N LEU A 62 7.32 -7.72 -0.56
CA LEU A 62 6.72 -6.50 -1.10
C LEU A 62 6.01 -5.70 0.00
N HIS A 63 5.17 -6.36 0.79
CA HIS A 63 4.47 -5.71 1.91
C HIS A 63 5.43 -5.30 3.04
N ALA A 64 6.52 -6.06 3.28
CA ALA A 64 7.52 -5.67 4.25
C ALA A 64 8.24 -4.37 3.86
N LEU A 65 8.43 -4.14 2.55
CA LEU A 65 9.07 -2.95 2.02
C LEU A 65 8.12 -1.75 1.94
N GLN A 66 6.97 -1.89 1.28
CA GLN A 66 6.04 -0.77 1.04
C GLN A 66 5.11 -0.47 2.23
N GLY A 67 4.93 -1.45 3.12
CA GLY A 67 3.91 -1.43 4.16
C GLY A 67 2.55 -1.99 3.73
N ASP A 68 1.66 -2.12 4.71
CA ASP A 68 0.26 -2.43 4.53
C ASP A 68 -0.56 -1.58 5.50
N ALA A 69 -1.31 -0.62 4.96
CA ALA A 69 -2.13 0.31 5.74
C ALA A 69 -3.29 -0.39 6.46
N SER A 70 -3.81 -1.49 5.91
CA SER A 70 -4.90 -2.25 6.51
C SER A 70 -4.44 -3.02 7.74
N ASP A 71 -3.21 -3.54 7.72
CA ASP A 71 -2.58 -4.25 8.85
C ASP A 71 -1.78 -3.33 9.77
N GLY A 72 -1.79 -2.01 9.53
CA GLY A 72 -1.03 -1.03 10.31
C GLY A 72 0.49 -1.11 10.14
N LEU A 73 0.96 -1.84 9.13
CA LEU A 73 2.37 -2.00 8.80
C LEU A 73 2.83 -0.79 8.00
N LYS A 74 3.77 0.00 8.55
CA LYS A 74 4.31 1.17 7.86
C LYS A 74 5.33 0.83 6.76
N GLY A 75 5.96 -0.35 6.84
CA GLY A 75 7.06 -0.73 5.94
C GLY A 75 8.32 0.08 6.17
N VAL A 76 9.24 0.04 5.19
CA VAL A 76 10.52 0.76 5.24
C VAL A 76 10.31 2.23 4.86
N PRO A 77 10.68 3.20 5.72
CA PRO A 77 10.51 4.61 5.45
C PRO A 77 11.21 5.06 4.15
N GLY A 78 10.44 5.67 3.24
CA GLY A 78 10.95 6.18 1.96
C GLY A 78 10.96 5.15 0.82
N ILE A 79 10.56 3.90 1.07
CA ILE A 79 10.30 2.92 0.02
C ILE A 79 8.80 2.90 -0.30
N GLY A 80 8.45 3.38 -1.49
CA GLY A 80 7.08 3.32 -2.02
C GLY A 80 6.80 2.04 -2.83
N PRO A 81 5.57 1.87 -3.35
CA PRO A 81 5.15 0.64 -4.06
C PRO A 81 6.00 0.33 -5.30
N VAL A 82 6.45 1.35 -6.04
CA VAL A 82 7.29 1.18 -7.23
C VAL A 82 8.69 0.67 -6.87
N ALA A 83 9.32 1.26 -5.84
CA ALA A 83 10.63 0.85 -5.38
C ALA A 83 10.56 -0.54 -4.73
N ALA A 84 9.50 -0.82 -3.96
CA ALA A 84 9.25 -2.11 -3.35
C ALA A 84 9.08 -3.22 -4.41
N ALA A 85 8.28 -2.98 -5.46
CA ALA A 85 8.10 -3.94 -6.55
C ALA A 85 9.42 -4.25 -7.28
N ARG A 86 10.24 -3.23 -7.56
CA ARG A 86 11.57 -3.42 -8.13
C ARG A 86 12.47 -4.28 -7.24
N LEU A 87 12.59 -3.91 -5.96
CA LEU A 87 13.44 -4.62 -5.00
C LEU A 87 12.97 -6.07 -4.76
N ALA A 88 11.67 -6.31 -4.69
CA ALA A 88 11.09 -7.65 -4.54
C ALA A 88 11.21 -8.51 -5.81
N GLY A 89 11.30 -7.87 -6.98
CA GLY A 89 11.62 -8.54 -8.25
C GLY A 89 13.08 -8.98 -8.32
N ASP A 90 13.99 -8.08 -7.95
CA ASP A 90 15.45 -8.27 -8.04
C ASP A 90 16.01 -9.16 -6.91
N HIS A 91 15.35 -9.22 -5.76
CA HIS A 91 15.84 -9.92 -4.58
C HIS A 91 14.82 -10.92 -4.00
N PRO A 92 15.26 -12.13 -3.61
CA PRO A 92 14.35 -13.15 -3.08
C PRO A 92 13.98 -12.99 -1.60
N SER A 93 14.71 -12.18 -0.83
CA SER A 93 14.48 -11.99 0.61
C SER A 93 15.08 -10.68 1.12
N MET A 94 14.65 -10.22 2.30
CA MET A 94 15.19 -9.00 2.91
C MET A 94 16.70 -9.12 3.16
N LYS A 95 17.17 -10.27 3.64
CA LYS A 95 18.61 -10.55 3.81
C LYS A 95 19.39 -10.42 2.50
N ALA A 96 18.80 -10.81 1.37
CA ALA A 96 19.47 -10.68 0.08
C ALA A 96 19.63 -9.22 -0.35
N ILE A 97 18.69 -8.35 0.02
CA ILE A 97 18.77 -6.90 -0.18
C ILE A 97 19.91 -6.32 0.66
N TYR A 98 19.97 -6.63 1.96
CA TYR A 98 21.01 -6.12 2.86
C TYR A 98 22.43 -6.55 2.46
N ARG A 99 22.60 -7.78 1.93
CA ARG A 99 23.88 -8.23 1.37
C ARG A 99 24.32 -7.46 0.12
N ASN A 100 23.38 -6.87 -0.62
CA ASN A 100 23.64 -6.17 -1.89
C ASN A 100 23.42 -4.64 -1.79
N LEU A 101 23.40 -4.05 -0.59
CA LEU A 101 23.16 -2.61 -0.39
C LEU A 101 24.02 -1.71 -1.29
N ASN A 102 25.27 -2.10 -1.54
CA ASN A 102 26.21 -1.34 -2.37
C ASN A 102 25.83 -1.26 -3.85
N LYS A 103 24.97 -2.16 -4.34
CA LYS A 103 24.51 -2.21 -5.73
C LYS A 103 23.15 -1.50 -5.93
N LEU A 104 22.51 -1.08 -4.84
CA LEU A 104 21.22 -0.41 -4.88
C LEU A 104 21.37 1.07 -5.24
N GLN A 105 20.25 1.67 -5.68
CA GLN A 105 20.15 3.11 -5.86
C GLN A 105 20.43 3.84 -4.54
N LYS A 106 21.05 5.02 -4.63
CA LYS A 106 21.47 5.79 -3.44
C LYS A 106 20.28 6.10 -2.51
N SER A 107 19.11 6.41 -3.08
CA SER A 107 17.87 6.66 -2.33
C SER A 107 17.44 5.45 -1.50
N ASP A 108 17.35 4.29 -2.14
CA ASP A 108 16.84 3.06 -1.52
C ASP A 108 17.80 2.58 -0.44
N ARG A 109 19.10 2.70 -0.70
CA ARG A 109 20.14 2.38 0.27
C ARG A 109 20.01 3.25 1.53
N MET A 110 19.87 4.57 1.38
CA MET A 110 19.71 5.48 2.52
C MET A 110 18.44 5.15 3.33
N SER A 111 17.34 4.79 2.65
CA SER A 111 16.10 4.36 3.32
C SER A 111 16.28 3.05 4.11
N LEU A 112 16.96 2.06 3.55
CA LEU A 112 17.22 0.77 4.21
C LEU A 112 18.22 0.90 5.37
N GLU A 113 19.24 1.74 5.21
CA GLU A 113 20.20 2.08 6.27
C GLU A 113 19.51 2.82 7.42
N TYR A 114 18.62 3.78 7.10
CA TYR A 114 17.86 4.53 8.11
C TYR A 114 16.89 3.64 8.89
N ALA A 115 16.21 2.72 8.21
CA ALA A 115 15.31 1.77 8.85
C ALA A 115 16.05 0.76 9.75
N GLY A 116 17.25 0.35 9.33
CA GLY A 116 18.04 -0.68 9.99
C GLY A 116 17.63 -2.10 9.60
N GLU A 117 18.62 -3.00 9.57
CA GLU A 117 18.43 -4.40 9.15
C GLU A 117 17.44 -5.15 10.05
N GLU A 118 17.53 -4.97 11.37
CA GLU A 118 16.66 -5.65 12.34
C GLU A 118 15.17 -5.31 12.12
N TYR A 119 14.87 -4.04 11.86
CA TYR A 119 13.51 -3.58 11.60
C TYR A 119 12.96 -4.17 10.30
N ALA A 120 13.77 -4.16 9.25
CA ALA A 120 13.37 -4.70 7.96
C ALA A 120 13.14 -6.23 8.01
N LEU A 121 13.98 -6.96 8.74
CA LEU A 121 13.80 -8.40 9.00
C LEU A 121 12.56 -8.69 9.85
N LEU A 122 12.28 -7.83 10.84
CA LEU A 122 11.04 -7.91 11.62
C LEU A 122 9.82 -7.73 10.71
N MET A 123 9.83 -6.75 9.82
CA MET A 123 8.73 -6.52 8.88
C MET A 123 8.49 -7.71 7.95
N GLU A 124 9.56 -8.32 7.42
CA GLU A 124 9.45 -9.55 6.64
C GLU A 124 8.84 -10.71 7.45
N THR A 125 9.17 -10.80 8.73
CA THR A 125 8.61 -11.82 9.63
C THR A 125 7.11 -11.59 9.88
N LEU A 126 6.70 -10.34 10.09
CA LEU A 126 5.30 -9.97 10.36
C LEU A 126 4.41 -10.19 9.13
N THR A 127 4.92 -9.96 7.92
CA THR A 127 4.18 -10.19 6.68
C THR A 127 4.19 -11.64 6.22
N THR A 128 5.07 -12.48 6.79
CA THR A 128 5.14 -13.90 6.44
C THR A 128 4.08 -14.71 7.19
N LEU A 129 3.17 -15.33 6.42
CA LEU A 129 2.17 -16.24 6.98
C LEU A 129 2.83 -17.50 7.54
N ARG A 130 2.38 -17.91 8.72
CA ARG A 130 2.77 -19.15 9.39
C ARG A 130 1.69 -20.21 9.23
N PHE A 131 2.10 -21.42 8.85
CA PHE A 131 1.20 -22.56 8.62
C PHE A 131 1.23 -23.60 9.74
N ASP A 132 2.01 -23.36 10.78
CA ASP A 132 2.23 -24.27 11.91
C ASP A 132 1.36 -23.91 13.14
N ALA A 133 0.32 -23.09 12.94
CA ALA A 133 -0.57 -22.70 14.02
C ALA A 133 -1.39 -23.91 14.55
N PRO A 134 -1.48 -24.11 15.88
CA PRO A 134 -2.24 -25.21 16.46
C PRO A 134 -3.76 -24.92 16.37
N VAL A 135 -4.38 -25.26 15.24
CA VAL A 135 -5.83 -25.11 15.03
C VAL A 135 -6.59 -26.38 15.38
N LYS A 136 -7.58 -26.28 16.27
CA LYS A 136 -8.53 -27.36 16.55
C LYS A 136 -9.73 -27.21 15.62
N ARG A 137 -10.11 -28.29 14.93
CA ARG A 137 -11.39 -28.32 14.23
C ARG A 137 -12.53 -28.43 15.24
N VAL A 138 -13.36 -27.40 15.31
CA VAL A 138 -14.65 -27.49 16.00
C VAL A 138 -15.59 -28.24 15.06
N GLN A 139 -16.02 -29.45 15.44
CA GLN A 139 -17.08 -30.15 14.73
C GLN A 139 -18.41 -29.50 15.15
N THR A 140 -19.18 -29.02 14.17
CA THR A 140 -20.54 -28.48 14.35
C THR A 140 -21.55 -29.52 13.91
#